data_AF-A0A6H9V1I6-F1
#
_entry.id   AF-A0A6H9V1I6-F1
#
_cell.length_a   1.000
_cell.length_b   1.000
_cell.length_c   1.000
_cell.angle_alpha   90.00
_cell.angle_beta   90.00
_cell.angle_gamma   90.00
#
_symmetry.space_group_name_H-M   'P 1'
#
loop_
_entity.id
_entity.type
_entity.pdbx_description
1 polymer ?
#
loop_
_entity_poly.entity_id
_entity_poly.type
_entity_poly.pdbx_seq_one_letter_code
_entity_poly.pdbx_strand_id
1 'polypeptide(L)'
;MTGTSSNRDWRATAACLDEDPELFFPNGTSGPWLIQIEDAKAVCRRCPVVEACLQYALQGRIPEGIFGGLTGDERASLNRSVRRGRTTPQQAEDKAATARQPRRENPLQDLFDNNTVRLFGGHLAWIGPTQAWHQNRPYTPKKLAFILARGREPEGRVLVDCGNRKCVLPAHVADDAERMQCGTRPGYRRHQRQGTEVCEPCREANADAERQRTGTTRAVA
;
A
#
# COMPACT_ATOMS: atom_id res chain seq x y z
N MET A 1 -40.91 6.55 47.19
CA MET A 1 -39.52 7.03 47.39
C MET A 1 -38.90 6.19 48.50
N THR A 2 -38.16 5.14 48.14
CA THR A 2 -37.34 4.35 49.07
C THR A 2 -35.97 4.18 48.42
N GLY A 3 -34.96 4.72 49.09
CA GLY A 3 -33.63 4.98 48.55
C GLY A 3 -32.82 3.72 48.28
N THR A 4 -32.08 3.80 47.19
CA THR A 4 -31.10 2.86 46.64
C THR A 4 -30.11 2.37 47.70
N SER A 5 -30.10 1.06 47.95
CA SER A 5 -29.06 0.38 48.73
C SER A 5 -27.68 0.69 48.18
N SER A 6 -26.77 1.00 49.10
CA SER A 6 -25.38 1.38 48.92
C SER A 6 -24.62 0.35 48.07
N ASN A 7 -24.42 0.65 46.78
CA ASN A 7 -23.41 -0.01 45.97
C ASN A 7 -22.05 0.51 46.47
N ARG A 8 -21.48 -0.14 47.48
CA ARG A 8 -20.11 0.14 47.92
C ARG A 8 -19.20 0.02 46.70
N ASP A 9 -18.55 1.11 46.29
CA ASP A 9 -17.58 1.08 45.21
C ASP A 9 -16.51 0.05 45.56
N TRP A 10 -16.46 -1.04 44.81
CA TRP A 10 -15.55 -2.16 45.05
C TRP A 10 -14.09 -1.70 45.07
N ARG A 11 -13.77 -0.55 44.45
CA ARG A 11 -12.45 0.07 44.49
C ARG A 11 -12.00 0.43 45.90
N ALA A 12 -12.94 0.75 46.80
CA ALA A 12 -12.64 1.19 48.16
C ALA A 12 -12.01 0.08 49.03
N THR A 13 -12.10 -1.19 48.62
CA THR A 13 -11.51 -2.34 49.32
C THR A 13 -10.36 -2.97 48.53
N ALA A 14 -9.78 -2.27 47.56
CA ALA A 14 -8.68 -2.78 46.75
C ALA A 14 -7.36 -2.79 47.52
N ALA A 15 -6.66 -3.93 47.52
CA ALA A 15 -5.38 -4.08 48.23
C ALA A 15 -4.24 -3.23 47.64
N CYS A 16 -4.39 -2.72 46.41
CA CYS A 16 -3.40 -1.86 45.77
C CYS A 16 -3.45 -0.39 46.24
N LEU A 17 -4.42 -0.02 47.09
CA LEU A 17 -4.50 1.33 47.64
C LEU A 17 -3.33 1.68 48.58
N ASP A 18 -2.71 0.66 49.17
CA ASP A 18 -1.57 0.79 50.10
C ASP A 18 -0.21 0.63 49.40
N GLU A 19 -0.19 0.53 48.07
CA GLU A 19 1.02 0.28 47.26
C GLU A 19 1.34 1.49 46.37
N ASP A 20 2.55 1.52 45.82
CA ASP A 20 2.95 2.54 44.82
C ASP A 20 2.16 2.35 43.51
N PRO A 21 1.47 3.39 42.98
CA PRO A 21 0.79 3.30 41.69
C PRO A 21 1.69 2.88 40.53
N GLU A 22 2.96 3.31 40.52
CA GLU A 22 3.91 3.00 39.43
C GLU A 22 4.18 1.49 39.32
N LEU A 23 4.04 0.75 40.43
CA LEU A 23 4.17 -0.72 40.44
C LEU A 23 3.26 -1.39 39.40
N PHE A 24 2.06 -0.85 39.17
CA PHE A 24 1.05 -1.42 38.28
C PHE A 24 1.19 -0.97 36.83
N PHE A 25 2.14 -0.08 36.50
CA PHE A 25 2.37 0.44 35.15
C PHE A 25 3.83 0.21 34.71
N PRO A 26 4.24 -1.04 34.46
CA PRO A 26 5.59 -1.33 33.98
C PRO A 26 5.82 -0.77 32.57
N ASN A 27 7.02 -0.26 32.31
CA ASN A 27 7.39 0.31 31.00
C ASN A 27 7.72 -0.75 29.92
N GLY A 28 7.56 -2.03 30.24
CA GLY A 28 7.84 -3.13 29.33
C GLY A 28 7.47 -4.49 29.90
N THR A 29 7.64 -5.53 29.09
CA THR A 29 7.25 -6.92 29.41
C THR A 29 8.44 -7.88 29.48
N SER A 30 9.67 -7.35 29.56
CA SER A 30 10.90 -8.15 29.55
C SER A 30 11.96 -7.60 30.51
N GLY A 31 12.96 -8.41 30.84
CA GLY A 31 14.09 -7.97 31.66
C GLY A 31 13.66 -7.53 33.08
N PRO A 32 14.13 -6.38 33.59
CA PRO A 32 13.82 -5.90 34.94
C PRO A 32 12.31 -5.77 35.22
N TRP A 33 11.53 -5.47 34.17
CA TRP A 33 10.09 -5.29 34.27
C TRP A 33 9.35 -6.59 34.63
N LEU A 34 9.95 -7.76 34.42
CA LEU A 34 9.34 -9.04 34.84
C LEU A 34 9.19 -9.15 36.36
N ILE A 35 10.16 -8.61 37.12
CA ILE A 35 10.11 -8.59 38.57
C ILE A 35 8.98 -7.66 39.02
N GLN A 36 8.92 -6.45 38.48
CA GLN A 36 7.84 -5.50 38.75
C GLN A 36 6.45 -6.07 38.41
N ILE A 37 6.33 -6.76 37.26
CA ILE A 37 5.09 -7.44 36.87
C ILE A 37 4.70 -8.50 37.89
N GLU A 38 5.66 -9.32 38.34
CA GLU A 38 5.38 -10.38 39.31
C GLU A 38 5.01 -9.83 40.68
N ASP A 39 5.65 -8.75 41.13
CA ASP A 39 5.34 -8.05 42.37
C ASP A 39 3.92 -7.46 42.34
N ALA A 40 3.56 -6.77 41.25
CA ALA A 40 2.21 -6.26 41.05
C ALA A 40 1.16 -7.39 41.01
N LYS A 41 1.49 -8.51 40.37
CA LYS A 41 0.64 -9.71 40.35
C LYS A 41 0.50 -10.33 41.73
N ALA A 42 1.54 -10.30 42.57
CA ALA A 42 1.49 -10.76 43.96
C ALA A 42 0.48 -9.97 44.79
N VAL A 43 0.41 -8.64 44.61
CA VAL A 43 -0.63 -7.80 45.22
C VAL A 43 -2.02 -8.19 44.71
N CYS A 44 -2.16 -8.41 43.40
CA CYS A 44 -3.44 -8.81 42.82
C CYS A 44 -3.94 -10.16 43.36
N ARG A 45 -3.05 -11.14 43.60
CA ARG A 45 -3.41 -12.48 44.14
C ARG A 45 -4.05 -12.43 45.52
N ARG A 46 -3.72 -11.42 46.34
CA ARG A 46 -4.31 -11.22 47.68
C ARG A 46 -5.47 -10.22 47.69
N CYS A 47 -5.82 -9.63 46.54
CA CYS A 47 -6.81 -8.55 46.46
C CYS A 47 -8.24 -9.12 46.45
N PRO A 48 -9.13 -8.69 47.37
CA PRO A 48 -10.50 -9.25 47.46
C PRO A 48 -11.40 -8.86 46.28
N VAL A 49 -10.99 -7.88 45.47
CA VAL A 49 -11.78 -7.34 44.35
C VAL A 49 -11.15 -7.62 42.99
N VAL A 50 -10.25 -8.61 42.92
CA VAL A 50 -9.50 -8.98 41.71
C VAL A 50 -10.42 -9.28 40.52
N GLU A 51 -11.54 -9.96 40.73
CA GLU A 51 -12.50 -10.30 39.67
C GLU A 51 -13.23 -9.06 39.12
N ALA A 52 -13.74 -8.21 40.01
CA ALA A 52 -14.41 -6.96 39.63
C ALA A 52 -13.44 -6.02 38.88
N CYS A 53 -12.19 -5.96 39.34
CA CYS A 53 -11.10 -5.23 38.68
C CYS A 53 -10.83 -5.75 37.26
N LEU A 54 -10.71 -7.07 37.10
CA LEU A 54 -10.49 -7.68 35.79
C LEU A 54 -11.66 -7.40 34.84
N GLN A 55 -12.90 -7.58 35.30
CA GLN A 55 -14.09 -7.32 34.50
C GLN A 55 -14.15 -5.86 34.05
N TYR A 56 -13.87 -4.91 34.95
CA TYR A 56 -13.81 -3.50 34.61
C TYR A 56 -12.78 -3.21 33.51
N ALA A 57 -11.57 -3.77 33.62
CA ALA A 57 -10.52 -3.56 32.63
C ALA A 57 -10.85 -4.20 31.26
N LEU A 58 -11.48 -5.39 31.26
CA LEU A 58 -11.90 -6.07 30.03
C LEU A 58 -13.02 -5.32 29.31
N GLN A 59 -14.03 -4.83 30.04
CA GLN A 59 -15.16 -4.07 29.50
C GLN A 59 -14.71 -2.71 28.98
N GLY A 60 -13.87 -2.00 29.75
CA GLY A 60 -13.31 -0.71 29.39
C GLY A 60 -12.22 -0.76 28.31
N ARG A 61 -11.75 -1.97 27.95
CA ARG A 61 -10.63 -2.19 27.02
C ARG A 61 -9.39 -1.38 27.41
N ILE A 62 -9.10 -1.32 28.70
CA ILE A 62 -7.97 -0.57 29.22
C ILE A 62 -6.67 -1.22 28.69
N PRO A 63 -5.85 -0.52 27.90
CA PRO A 63 -4.72 -1.12 27.21
C PRO A 63 -3.52 -1.34 28.14
N GLU A 64 -3.22 -0.34 28.97
CA GLU A 64 -2.00 -0.33 29.79
C GLU A 64 -2.23 -0.87 31.20
N GLY A 65 -1.12 -1.16 31.88
CA GLY A 65 -1.07 -1.53 33.29
C GLY A 65 -1.59 -2.92 33.64
N ILE A 66 -1.47 -3.25 34.92
CA ILE A 66 -1.84 -4.55 35.49
C ILE A 66 -3.17 -4.41 36.23
N PHE A 67 -4.18 -5.12 35.74
CA PHE A 67 -5.54 -5.11 36.28
C PHE A 67 -6.01 -6.53 36.51
N GLY A 68 -6.53 -6.80 37.70
CA GLY A 68 -7.04 -8.14 38.05
C GLY A 68 -6.00 -9.25 37.88
N GLY A 69 -4.72 -8.94 38.14
CA GLY A 69 -3.61 -9.88 38.01
C GLY A 69 -3.12 -10.13 36.59
N LEU A 70 -3.60 -9.37 35.59
CA LEU A 70 -3.19 -9.53 34.19
C LEU A 70 -2.62 -8.23 33.62
N THR A 71 -1.58 -8.36 32.82
CA THR A 71 -1.03 -7.30 31.96
C THR A 71 -1.98 -6.97 30.81
N GLY A 72 -1.78 -5.82 30.17
CA GLY A 72 -2.49 -5.43 28.94
C GLY A 72 -2.47 -6.50 27.86
N ASP A 73 -1.29 -7.09 27.61
CA ASP A 73 -1.08 -8.13 26.61
C ASP A 73 -1.79 -9.45 26.95
N GLU A 74 -1.81 -9.84 28.21
CA GLU A 74 -2.55 -11.02 28.69
C GLU A 74 -4.07 -10.80 28.54
N ARG A 75 -4.58 -9.62 28.91
CA ARG A 75 -5.99 -9.26 28.70
C ARG A 75 -6.36 -9.24 27.21
N ALA A 76 -5.48 -8.70 26.36
CA ALA A 76 -5.67 -8.72 24.91
C ALA A 76 -5.69 -10.15 24.35
N SER A 77 -4.81 -11.01 24.86
CA SER A 77 -4.75 -12.43 24.48
C SER A 77 -6.02 -13.19 24.89
N LEU A 78 -6.53 -12.99 26.11
CA LEU A 78 -7.81 -13.57 26.54
C LEU A 78 -8.96 -13.17 25.62
N ASN A 79 -9.07 -11.87 25.28
CA ASN A 79 -10.08 -11.38 24.35
C ASN A 79 -9.95 -12.00 22.94
N ARG A 80 -8.72 -12.20 22.45
CA ARG A 80 -8.48 -12.88 21.17
C ARG A 80 -8.89 -14.35 21.22
N SER A 81 -8.55 -15.07 22.29
CA SER A 81 -8.89 -16.48 22.46
C SER A 81 -10.40 -16.70 22.52
N VAL A 82 -11.13 -15.85 23.25
CA VAL A 82 -12.61 -15.89 23.31
C VAL A 82 -13.22 -15.60 21.94
N ARG A 83 -12.68 -14.66 21.17
CA ARG A 83 -13.14 -14.38 19.80
C ARG A 83 -12.86 -15.53 18.83
N ARG A 84 -11.70 -16.21 18.97
CA ARG A 84 -11.37 -17.40 18.19
C ARG A 84 -12.31 -18.56 18.51
N GLY A 85 -12.60 -18.81 19.79
CA GLY A 85 -13.56 -19.84 20.21
C GLY A 85 -15.02 -19.56 19.84
N ARG A 86 -15.39 -18.28 19.65
CA ARG A 86 -16.72 -17.84 19.20
C ARG A 86 -16.93 -17.84 17.69
N THR A 87 -15.89 -18.12 16.90
CA THR A 87 -16.04 -18.16 15.44
C THR A 87 -16.86 -19.39 15.08
N THR A 88 -18.08 -19.19 14.58
CA THR A 88 -18.91 -20.31 14.13
C THR A 88 -18.32 -20.96 12.86
N PRO A 89 -18.65 -22.22 12.56
CA PRO A 89 -18.28 -22.85 11.29
C PRO A 89 -18.67 -21.97 10.09
N GLN A 90 -19.87 -21.38 10.12
CA GLN A 90 -20.34 -20.43 9.11
C GLN A 90 -19.41 -19.22 8.97
N GLN A 91 -18.98 -18.60 10.07
CA GLN A 91 -18.08 -17.45 10.02
C GLN A 91 -16.66 -17.80 9.54
N ALA A 92 -16.21 -19.03 9.80
CA ALA A 92 -14.96 -19.54 9.26
C ALA A 92 -15.08 -19.81 7.75
N GLU A 93 -16.19 -20.39 7.31
CA GLU A 93 -16.52 -20.61 5.90
C GLU A 93 -16.66 -19.30 5.14
N ASP A 94 -17.34 -18.29 5.67
CA ASP A 94 -17.51 -16.98 5.04
C ASP A 94 -16.17 -16.25 4.88
N LYS A 95 -15.30 -16.33 5.90
CA LYS A 95 -13.92 -15.80 5.82
C LYS A 95 -13.06 -16.56 4.82
N ALA A 96 -13.17 -17.89 4.80
CA ALA A 96 -12.46 -18.72 3.83
C ALA A 96 -12.97 -18.47 2.41
N ALA A 97 -14.28 -18.29 2.21
CA ALA A 97 -14.91 -17.98 0.94
C ALA A 97 -14.49 -16.60 0.43
N THR A 98 -14.44 -15.59 1.31
CA THR A 98 -13.93 -14.25 0.96
C THR A 98 -12.46 -14.30 0.57
N ALA A 99 -11.63 -15.05 1.31
CA ALA A 99 -10.21 -15.22 0.99
C ALA A 99 -9.99 -16.05 -0.31
N ARG A 100 -10.93 -16.93 -0.66
CA ARG A 100 -10.93 -17.74 -1.89
C ARG A 100 -11.53 -17.04 -3.11
N GLN A 101 -12.15 -15.87 -2.94
CA GLN A 101 -12.64 -15.12 -4.10
C GLN A 101 -11.45 -14.77 -5.00
N PRO A 102 -11.55 -15.02 -6.32
CA PRO A 102 -10.52 -14.59 -7.25
C PRO A 102 -10.39 -13.07 -7.11
N ARG A 103 -9.15 -12.57 -6.97
CA ARG A 103 -8.91 -11.13 -7.07
C ARG A 103 -9.56 -10.68 -8.37
N ARG A 104 -10.53 -9.75 -8.31
CA ARG A 104 -11.08 -9.14 -9.51
C ARG A 104 -9.89 -8.69 -10.36
N GLU A 105 -9.77 -9.25 -11.56
CA GLU A 105 -8.71 -8.87 -12.48
C GLU A 105 -8.92 -7.40 -12.80
N ASN A 106 -7.96 -6.57 -12.40
CA ASN A 106 -8.07 -5.15 -12.65
C ASN A 106 -7.85 -4.93 -14.16
N PRO A 107 -8.79 -4.30 -14.89
CA PRO A 107 -8.61 -3.96 -16.29
C PRO A 107 -7.28 -3.26 -16.53
N LEU A 108 -6.68 -3.44 -17.71
CA LEU A 108 -5.41 -2.77 -18.06
C LEU A 108 -5.52 -1.24 -17.90
N GLN A 109 -6.69 -0.67 -18.19
CA GLN A 109 -6.99 0.75 -18.01
C GLN A 109 -6.89 1.15 -16.54
N ASP A 110 -7.57 0.44 -15.63
CA ASP A 110 -7.54 0.73 -14.19
C ASP A 110 -6.15 0.54 -13.60
N LEU A 111 -5.40 -0.49 -14.04
CA LEU A 111 -3.99 -0.64 -13.65
C LEU A 111 -3.16 0.57 -14.05
N PHE A 112 -3.44 1.16 -15.21
CA PHE A 112 -2.70 2.31 -15.70
C PHE A 112 -3.08 3.59 -14.99
N ASP A 113 -4.38 3.86 -14.86
CA ASP A 113 -4.89 5.09 -14.24
C ASP A 113 -4.52 5.18 -12.75
N ASN A 114 -4.59 4.07 -12.02
CA ASN A 114 -4.22 4.03 -10.60
C ASN A 114 -2.70 4.16 -10.35
N ASN A 115 -1.88 4.03 -11.39
CA ASN A 115 -0.41 4.04 -11.26
C ASN A 115 0.23 5.16 -12.07
N THR A 116 -0.53 6.16 -12.52
CA THR A 116 0.01 7.29 -13.27
C THR A 116 -0.33 8.64 -12.68
N VAL A 117 0.59 9.59 -12.84
CA VAL A 117 0.42 10.99 -12.43
C VAL A 117 0.82 11.91 -13.58
N ARG A 118 0.06 12.98 -13.79
CA ARG A 118 0.39 14.01 -14.78
C ARG A 118 1.50 14.90 -14.23
N LEU A 119 2.54 15.11 -15.05
CA LEU A 119 3.64 16.02 -14.76
C LEU A 119 3.42 17.38 -15.43
N PHE A 120 4.07 18.41 -14.90
CA PHE A 120 4.17 19.71 -15.57
C PHE A 120 4.79 19.57 -16.97
N GLY A 121 4.24 20.26 -17.96
CA GLY A 121 4.66 20.14 -19.37
C GLY A 121 3.99 19.00 -20.16
N GLY A 122 2.87 18.44 -19.67
CA GLY A 122 2.04 17.51 -20.44
C GLY A 122 2.53 16.06 -20.49
N HIS A 123 3.52 15.69 -19.67
CA HIS A 123 4.00 14.32 -19.55
C HIS A 123 3.20 13.50 -18.54
N LEU A 124 3.30 12.17 -18.63
CA LEU A 124 2.70 11.24 -17.67
C LEU A 124 3.80 10.35 -17.07
N ALA A 125 3.86 10.27 -15.74
CA ALA A 125 4.82 9.44 -15.01
C ALA A 125 4.12 8.25 -14.37
N TRP A 126 4.84 7.13 -14.31
CA TRP A 126 4.42 5.94 -13.60
C TRP A 126 4.88 5.98 -12.14
N ILE A 127 3.97 5.75 -11.20
CA ILE A 127 4.23 5.71 -9.74
C ILE A 127 4.03 4.32 -9.13
N GLY A 128 3.67 3.34 -9.95
CA GLY A 128 3.42 1.96 -9.53
C GLY A 128 4.66 1.07 -9.51
N PRO A 129 4.46 -0.27 -9.41
CA PRO A 129 5.54 -1.25 -9.47
C PRO A 129 6.24 -1.24 -10.83
N THR A 130 7.48 -1.73 -10.90
CA THR A 130 8.27 -1.81 -12.15
C THR A 130 7.59 -2.63 -13.26
N GLN A 131 6.74 -3.59 -12.87
CA GLN A 131 5.88 -4.36 -13.76
C GLN A 131 4.48 -4.50 -13.11
N ALA A 132 3.43 -4.31 -13.91
CA ALA A 132 2.06 -4.61 -13.52
C ALA A 132 1.66 -5.99 -14.06
N TRP A 133 0.86 -6.72 -13.29
CA TRP A 133 0.40 -8.06 -13.65
C TRP A 133 -1.07 -7.99 -14.07
N HIS A 134 -1.39 -8.58 -15.22
CA HIS A 134 -2.76 -8.73 -15.70
C HIS A 134 -2.89 -10.09 -16.41
N GLN A 135 -3.90 -10.88 -16.06
CA GLN A 135 -4.11 -12.23 -16.61
C GLN A 135 -2.84 -13.11 -16.57
N ASN A 136 -2.15 -13.09 -15.42
CA ASN A 136 -0.89 -13.80 -15.20
C ASN A 136 0.26 -13.43 -16.17
N ARG A 137 0.17 -12.28 -16.84
CA ARG A 137 1.22 -11.76 -17.73
C ARG A 137 1.77 -10.43 -17.18
N PRO A 138 3.10 -10.27 -17.11
CA PRO A 138 3.70 -9.01 -16.70
C PRO A 138 3.73 -8.00 -17.86
N TYR A 139 3.41 -6.75 -17.56
CA TYR A 139 3.48 -5.62 -18.48
C TYR A 139 4.36 -4.51 -17.89
N THR A 140 5.25 -3.96 -18.71
CA THR A 140 5.97 -2.74 -18.34
C THR A 140 5.04 -1.53 -18.50
N PRO A 141 5.27 -0.42 -17.77
CA PRO A 141 4.44 0.78 -17.89
C PRO A 141 4.31 1.32 -19.31
N LYS A 142 5.42 1.31 -20.08
CA LYS A 142 5.42 1.73 -21.49
C LYS A 142 4.62 0.78 -22.37
N LYS A 143 4.71 -0.53 -22.12
CA LYS A 143 3.93 -1.52 -22.86
C LYS A 143 2.43 -1.38 -22.59
N LEU A 144 2.03 -1.13 -21.34
CA LEU A 144 0.64 -0.81 -21.01
C LEU A 144 0.15 0.43 -21.77
N ALA A 145 0.90 1.54 -21.67
CA ALA A 145 0.57 2.78 -22.36
C ALA A 145 0.35 2.57 -23.86
N PHE A 146 1.22 1.78 -24.49
CA PHE A 146 1.12 1.45 -25.90
C PHE A 146 -0.14 0.64 -26.24
N ILE A 147 -0.42 -0.41 -25.48
CA ILE A 147 -1.61 -1.25 -25.68
C ILE A 147 -2.89 -0.41 -25.51
N LEU A 148 -2.93 0.47 -24.51
CA LEU A 148 -4.07 1.37 -24.30
C LEU A 148 -4.23 2.39 -25.44
N ALA A 149 -3.13 2.89 -26.01
CA ALA A 149 -3.18 3.81 -27.16
C ALA A 149 -3.61 3.13 -28.46
N ARG A 150 -3.09 1.93 -28.72
CA ARG A 150 -3.16 1.28 -30.05
C ARG A 150 -4.13 0.11 -30.13
N GLY A 151 -4.59 -0.41 -29.00
CA GLY A 151 -5.44 -1.60 -28.95
C GLY A 151 -4.76 -2.88 -29.47
N ARG A 152 -3.43 -2.89 -29.63
CA ARG A 152 -2.65 -4.02 -30.13
C ARG A 152 -1.38 -4.26 -29.31
N GLU A 153 -0.83 -5.47 -29.41
CA GLU A 153 0.50 -5.77 -28.89
C GLU A 153 1.58 -5.05 -29.70
N PRO A 154 2.68 -4.61 -29.05
CA PRO A 154 3.79 -3.96 -29.73
C PRO A 154 4.62 -4.96 -30.54
N GLU A 155 5.12 -4.49 -31.67
CA GLU A 155 6.14 -5.17 -32.46
C GLU A 155 7.52 -4.72 -31.98
N GLY A 156 8.20 -5.59 -31.22
CA GLY A 156 9.50 -5.28 -30.63
C GLY A 156 9.39 -4.41 -29.37
N ARG A 157 10.34 -3.49 -29.19
CA ARG A 157 10.43 -2.67 -27.98
C ARG A 157 9.55 -1.44 -28.06
N VAL A 158 8.90 -1.10 -26.94
CA VAL A 158 8.21 0.18 -26.77
C VAL A 158 9.14 1.21 -26.15
N LEU A 159 9.35 2.31 -26.86
CA LEU A 159 10.21 3.41 -26.45
C LEU A 159 9.45 4.72 -26.50
N VAL A 160 9.89 5.68 -25.69
CA VAL A 160 9.34 7.05 -25.77
C VAL A 160 9.88 7.76 -27.01
N ASP A 161 9.03 8.55 -27.65
CA ASP A 161 9.40 9.46 -28.75
C ASP A 161 9.58 10.91 -28.28
N CYS A 162 9.14 11.23 -27.05
CA CYS A 162 9.36 12.52 -26.43
C CYS A 162 10.74 12.62 -25.71
N GLY A 163 11.14 13.86 -25.37
CA GLY A 163 12.40 14.14 -24.66
C GLY A 163 12.47 13.59 -23.22
N ASN A 164 11.33 13.23 -22.61
CA ASN A 164 11.28 12.69 -21.26
C ASN A 164 11.35 11.15 -21.27
N ARG A 165 12.55 10.61 -20.96
CA ARG A 165 12.83 9.16 -20.95
C ARG A 165 11.92 8.32 -20.03
N LYS A 166 11.33 8.94 -19.00
CA LYS A 166 10.44 8.31 -18.02
C LYS A 166 8.96 8.47 -18.37
N CYS A 167 8.62 9.17 -19.45
CA CYS A 167 7.24 9.37 -19.86
C CYS A 167 6.58 8.02 -20.21
N VAL A 168 5.34 7.87 -19.78
CA VAL A 168 4.46 6.75 -20.15
C VAL A 168 3.18 7.25 -20.79
N LEU A 169 3.10 8.53 -21.18
CA LEU A 169 1.92 9.07 -21.86
C LEU A 169 1.63 8.22 -23.11
N PRO A 170 0.42 7.68 -23.28
CA PRO A 170 0.08 6.79 -24.41
C PRO A 170 0.40 7.40 -25.79
N ALA A 171 0.25 8.71 -25.95
CA ALA A 171 0.57 9.42 -27.19
C ALA A 171 2.08 9.60 -27.45
N HIS A 172 2.95 9.37 -26.46
CA HIS A 172 4.40 9.57 -26.57
C HIS A 172 5.20 8.26 -26.54
N VAL A 173 4.53 7.14 -26.80
CA VAL A 173 5.17 5.82 -26.87
C VAL A 173 4.90 5.19 -28.22
N ALA A 174 5.94 4.59 -28.78
CA ALA A 174 5.89 3.91 -30.06
C ALA A 174 6.72 2.62 -29.98
N ASP A 175 6.28 1.59 -30.69
CA ASP A 175 7.03 0.34 -30.82
C ASP A 175 8.14 0.44 -31.87
N ASP A 176 8.93 -0.63 -32.06
CA ASP A 176 10.04 -0.59 -33.01
C ASP A 176 9.51 -0.47 -34.45
N ALA A 177 8.36 -1.07 -34.77
CA ALA A 177 7.74 -0.95 -36.09
C ALA A 177 7.37 0.51 -36.42
N GLU A 178 6.62 1.19 -35.56
CA GLU A 178 6.23 2.60 -35.73
C GLU A 178 7.46 3.51 -35.82
N ARG A 179 8.47 3.27 -34.98
CA ARG A 179 9.69 4.07 -34.94
C ARG A 179 10.58 3.89 -36.17
N MET A 180 10.51 2.75 -36.86
CA MET A 180 11.34 2.49 -38.03
C MET A 180 10.68 2.95 -39.34
N GLN A 181 9.43 3.41 -39.30
CA GLN A 181 8.76 3.95 -40.48
C GLN A 181 9.42 5.23 -40.99
N CYS A 182 9.31 5.46 -42.30
CA CYS A 182 9.73 6.72 -42.90
C CYS A 182 8.94 7.89 -42.30
N GLY A 183 9.54 9.08 -42.21
CA GLY A 183 8.92 10.22 -41.53
C GLY A 183 9.22 10.28 -40.03
N THR A 184 10.13 9.44 -39.52
CA THR A 184 10.57 9.46 -38.12
C THR A 184 12.08 9.59 -38.03
N ARG A 185 12.59 10.10 -36.90
CA ARG A 185 14.05 10.20 -36.68
C ARG A 185 14.77 8.84 -36.66
N PRO A 186 14.22 7.74 -36.10
CA PRO A 186 14.84 6.44 -36.25
C PRO A 186 14.70 5.88 -37.69
N GLY A 187 13.62 6.19 -38.41
CA GLY A 187 13.51 5.93 -39.86
C GLY A 187 14.61 6.63 -40.68
N TYR A 188 14.92 7.89 -40.38
CA TYR A 188 16.07 8.60 -40.95
C TYR A 188 17.40 7.86 -40.69
N ARG A 189 17.65 7.47 -39.43
CA ARG A 189 18.85 6.70 -39.06
C ARG A 189 18.91 5.32 -39.71
N ARG A 190 17.77 4.73 -40.08
CA ARG A 190 17.72 3.49 -40.85
C ARG A 190 18.29 3.69 -42.26
N HIS A 191 17.88 4.73 -42.98
CA HIS A 191 18.46 5.07 -44.29
C HIS A 191 19.98 5.26 -44.23
N GLN A 192 20.46 6.01 -43.23
CA GLN A 192 21.90 6.22 -43.04
C GLN A 192 22.67 4.90 -42.83
N ARG A 193 22.15 3.99 -42.01
CA ARG A 193 22.80 2.68 -41.77
C ARG A 193 22.78 1.76 -42.99
N GLN A 194 21.74 1.86 -43.82
CA GLN A 194 21.58 1.03 -45.01
C GLN A 194 22.26 1.62 -46.24
N GLY A 195 22.79 2.86 -46.16
CA GLY A 195 23.40 3.55 -47.30
C GLY A 195 22.40 3.87 -48.42
N THR A 196 21.09 3.87 -48.12
CA THR A 196 20.04 4.17 -49.10
C THR A 196 19.75 5.66 -49.13
N GLU A 197 19.23 6.14 -50.26
CA GLU A 197 18.77 7.52 -50.36
C GLU A 197 17.72 7.81 -49.28
N VAL A 198 17.96 8.85 -48.48
CA VAL A 198 17.04 9.27 -47.42
C VAL A 198 15.81 9.89 -48.08
N CYS A 199 14.60 9.44 -47.75
CA CYS A 199 13.40 10.09 -48.26
C CYS A 199 13.13 11.45 -47.59
N GLU A 200 12.36 12.32 -48.27
CA GLU A 200 12.04 13.66 -47.76
C GLU A 200 11.40 13.65 -46.36
N PRO A 201 10.38 12.82 -46.07
CA PRO A 201 9.78 12.78 -44.74
C PRO A 201 10.79 12.46 -43.62
N CYS A 202 11.77 11.60 -43.90
CA CYS A 202 12.84 11.29 -42.94
C CYS A 202 13.79 12.47 -42.72
N ARG A 203 14.12 13.22 -43.78
CA ARG A 203 14.95 14.43 -43.66
C ARG A 203 14.25 15.49 -42.81
N GLU A 204 12.97 15.74 -43.09
CA GLU A 204 12.12 16.67 -42.35
C GLU A 204 12.05 16.29 -40.86
N ALA A 205 11.74 15.02 -40.57
CA ALA A 205 11.62 14.53 -39.19
C ALA A 205 12.94 14.63 -38.41
N ASN A 206 14.09 14.43 -39.06
CA ASN A 206 15.38 14.63 -38.41
C ASN A 206 15.65 16.11 -38.14
N ALA A 207 15.32 16.99 -39.08
CA ALA A 207 15.47 18.44 -38.92
C ALA A 207 14.57 19.00 -37.81
N ASP A 208 13.31 18.55 -37.72
CA ASP A 208 12.39 18.93 -36.65
C ASP A 208 12.91 18.53 -35.27
N ALA A 209 13.41 17.31 -35.15
CA ALA A 209 13.95 16.84 -33.89
C ALA A 209 15.22 17.61 -33.47
N GLU A 210 16.07 18.06 -34.40
CA GLU A 210 17.20 18.95 -34.09
C GLU A 210 16.75 20.35 -33.64
N ARG A 211 15.71 20.91 -34.27
CA ARG A 211 15.10 22.17 -33.85
C ARG A 211 14.57 22.11 -32.42
N GLN A 212 13.80 21.07 -32.10
CA GLN A 212 13.26 20.85 -30.75
C GLN A 212 14.37 20.71 -29.70
N ARG A 213 15.52 20.14 -30.08
CA ARG A 213 16.65 19.94 -29.18
C ARG A 213 17.45 21.22 -28.92
N THR A 214 17.52 22.10 -29.91
CA THR A 214 18.24 23.39 -29.84
C THR A 214 17.36 24.54 -29.33
N GLY A 215 16.05 24.31 -29.17
CA GLY A 215 15.10 25.37 -28.79
C GLY A 215 14.83 26.38 -29.90
N THR A 216 15.25 26.10 -31.13
CA THR A 216 15.07 26.99 -32.28
C THR A 216 13.73 26.70 -32.93
N THR A 217 12.70 27.48 -32.60
CA THR A 217 11.42 27.41 -33.31
C THR A 217 11.54 28.08 -34.68
N ARG A 218 10.92 27.47 -35.69
CA ARG A 218 10.79 28.09 -37.02
C ARG A 218 9.93 29.35 -36.86
N ALA A 219 10.46 30.51 -37.22
CA ALA A 219 9.61 31.67 -37.51
C ALA A 219 8.71 31.28 -38.67
N VAL A 220 7.42 31.11 -38.39
CA VAL A 220 6.42 30.84 -39.42
C VAL A 220 6.20 32.17 -40.15
N ALA A 221 6.51 32.19 -41.45
CA ALA A 221 6.18 33.27 -42.37
C ALA A 221 4.77 33.04 -42.94
#